data_AF-A0A382DZJ9-F1
#
_entry.id   AF-A0A382DZJ9-F1
#
_cell.length_a   1.000
_cell.length_b   1.000
_cell.length_c   1.000
_cell.angle_alpha   90.00
_cell.angle_beta   90.00
_cell.angle_gamma   90.00
#
_symmetry.space_group_name_H-M   'P 1'
#
loop_
_entity.id
_entity.type
_entity.pdbx_description
1 polymer ?
#
loop_
_entity_poly.entity_id
_entity_poly.type
_entity_poly.pdbx_seq_one_letter_code
_entity_poly.pdbx_strand_id
1 'polypeptide(L)'
;MTIYALSSGPGKSGIAVIRVSGPETRKVIELLTKGPLPNPKLATLKKINKINTNELIDEGIILWFPAPQSYTGEDMAEFHVHGSKAVIEAIHASISKVENCRLAEPGEFT
;
A
#
# COMPACT_ATOMS: atom_id res chain seq x y z
N MET A 1 -9.96 -3.11 11.54
CA MET A 1 -8.54 -3.55 11.49
C MET A 1 -8.11 -3.44 10.04
N THR A 2 -6.88 -3.03 9.76
CA THR A 2 -6.37 -2.87 8.39
C THR A 2 -5.26 -3.89 8.16
N ILE A 3 -5.33 -4.60 7.04
CA ILE A 3 -4.38 -5.63 6.67
C ILE A 3 -3.58 -5.20 5.44
N TYR A 4 -2.34 -5.65 5.34
CA TYR A 4 -1.51 -5.43 4.16
C TYR A 4 -0.62 -6.62 3.85
N ALA A 5 -0.31 -6.83 2.57
CA ALA A 5 0.65 -7.85 2.13
C ALA A 5 1.17 -7.58 0.71
N LEU A 6 2.24 -8.29 0.35
CA LEU A 6 2.66 -8.46 -1.02
C LEU A 6 1.63 -9.35 -1.76
N SER A 7 0.96 -8.79 -2.77
CA SER A 7 -0.04 -9.48 -3.59
C SER A 7 0.56 -10.14 -4.83
N SER A 8 1.71 -9.65 -5.32
CA SER A 8 2.45 -10.29 -6.41
C SER A 8 3.27 -11.48 -5.91
N GLY A 9 3.73 -12.34 -6.83
CA GLY A 9 4.63 -13.44 -6.49
C GLY A 9 5.92 -12.95 -5.81
N PRO A 10 6.50 -13.75 -4.89
CA PRO A 10 7.76 -13.40 -4.23
C PRO A 10 8.93 -13.46 -5.21
N GLY A 11 9.97 -12.66 -4.95
CA GLY A 11 11.21 -12.65 -5.74
C GLY A 11 11.53 -11.29 -6.34
N LYS A 12 12.56 -11.25 -7.20
CA LYS A 12 12.90 -10.05 -7.96
C LYS A 12 11.99 -9.96 -9.19
N SER A 13 11.39 -8.80 -9.41
CA SER A 13 10.54 -8.52 -10.56
C SER A 13 10.67 -7.06 -10.99
N GLY A 14 10.18 -6.73 -12.18
CA GLY A 14 10.07 -5.32 -12.60
C GLY A 14 9.12 -4.55 -11.68
N ILE A 15 7.99 -5.16 -11.34
CA ILE A 15 6.95 -4.57 -10.48
C ILE A 15 6.53 -5.55 -9.39
N ALA A 16 6.31 -5.03 -8.19
CA ALA A 16 5.62 -5.68 -7.08
C ALA A 16 4.34 -4.91 -6.74
N VAL A 17 3.30 -5.64 -6.34
CA VAL A 17 2.03 -5.04 -5.90
C VAL A 17 1.86 -5.32 -4.42
N ILE A 18 1.77 -4.25 -3.62
CA ILE A 18 1.44 -4.34 -2.19
C ILE A 18 0.00 -3.87 -2.03
N ARG A 19 -0.85 -4.70 -1.43
CA ARG A 19 -2.25 -4.37 -1.17
C ARG A 19 -2.43 -4.01 0.31
N VAL A 20 -3.28 -3.02 0.55
CA VAL A 20 -3.74 -2.59 1.88
C VAL A 20 -5.26 -2.57 1.84
N SER A 21 -5.94 -3.14 2.84
CA SER A 21 -7.40 -3.15 2.96
C SER A 21 -7.84 -2.91 4.39
N GLY A 22 -8.86 -2.09 4.59
CA GLY A 22 -9.45 -1.78 5.90
C GLY A 22 -9.58 -0.27 6.18
N PRO A 23 -10.06 0.10 7.37
CA PRO A 23 -10.42 1.48 7.70
C PRO A 23 -9.25 2.48 7.71
N GLU A 24 -8.01 2.02 7.88
CA GLU A 24 -6.82 2.89 7.91
C GLU A 24 -6.17 3.06 6.53
N THR A 25 -6.69 2.42 5.47
CA THR A 25 -6.10 2.47 4.13
C THR A 25 -5.88 3.90 3.63
N ARG A 26 -6.85 4.78 3.83
CA ARG A 26 -6.73 6.20 3.51
C ARG A 26 -5.54 6.85 4.22
N LYS A 27 -5.42 6.64 5.52
CA LYS A 27 -4.34 7.17 6.37
C LYS A 27 -2.98 6.62 5.94
N VAL A 28 -2.90 5.34 5.56
CA VAL A 28 -1.69 4.73 5.00
C VAL A 28 -1.24 5.45 3.73
N ILE A 29 -2.16 5.71 2.78
CA ILE A 29 -1.82 6.45 1.54
C ILE A 29 -1.34 7.87 1.87
N GLU A 30 -2.06 8.60 2.73
CA GLU A 30 -1.73 9.97 3.09
C GLU A 30 -0.36 10.07 3.77
N LEU A 31 -0.04 9.16 4.70
CA LEU A 31 1.24 9.16 5.41
C LEU A 31 2.44 8.78 4.53
N LEU A 32 2.27 7.79 3.65
CA LEU A 32 3.33 7.35 2.74
C LEU A 32 3.61 8.38 1.63
N THR A 33 2.57 9.00 1.09
CA THR A 33 2.70 9.91 -0.07
C THR A 33 2.82 11.37 0.31
N LYS A 34 2.41 11.74 1.53
CA LYS A 34 2.33 13.14 2.01
C LYS A 34 1.57 14.05 1.07
N GLY A 35 0.55 13.52 0.41
CA GLY A 35 -0.23 14.26 -0.56
C GLY A 35 -1.69 13.85 -0.54
N PRO A 36 -2.51 14.49 -1.40
CA PRO A 36 -3.91 14.13 -1.53
C PRO A 36 -4.03 12.69 -2.03
N LEU A 37 -5.12 12.03 -1.64
CA LEU A 37 -5.49 10.73 -2.18
C LEU A 37 -5.56 10.78 -3.71
N PRO A 38 -5.21 9.69 -4.40
CA PRO A 38 -5.57 9.50 -5.80
C PRO A 38 -7.07 9.69 -6.02
N ASN A 39 -7.49 10.02 -7.25
CA ASN A 39 -8.90 9.84 -7.59
C ASN A 39 -9.25 8.35 -7.52
N PRO A 40 -10.47 7.98 -7.07
CA PRO A 40 -10.90 6.59 -7.02
C PRO A 40 -10.66 5.86 -8.35
N LYS A 41 -10.03 4.68 -8.29
CA LYS A 41 -9.75 3.78 -9.43
C LYS A 41 -8.91 4.42 -10.56
N LEU A 42 -8.17 5.50 -10.26
CA LEU A 42 -7.28 6.15 -11.22
C LEU A 42 -5.81 5.92 -10.85
N ALA A 43 -5.05 5.33 -11.77
CA ALA A 43 -3.61 5.14 -11.63
C ALA A 43 -2.92 6.49 -11.46
N THR A 44 -2.30 6.70 -10.31
CA THR A 44 -1.66 7.98 -9.97
C THR A 44 -0.21 7.75 -9.56
N LEU A 45 0.73 8.39 -10.26
CA LEU A 45 2.15 8.38 -9.90
C LEU A 45 2.37 9.16 -8.60
N LYS A 46 3.05 8.56 -7.63
CA LYS A 46 3.36 9.15 -6.34
C LYS A 46 4.74 8.73 -5.86
N LYS A 47 5.41 9.66 -5.18
CA LYS A 47 6.55 9.33 -4.32
C LYS A 47 6.04 8.68 -3.03
N ILE A 48 6.67 7.58 -2.65
CA ILE A 48 6.35 6.78 -1.47
C ILE A 48 7.53 6.92 -0.52
N ASN A 49 7.28 7.45 0.68
CA ASN A 49 8.31 7.81 1.64
C ASN A 49 8.14 7.04 2.95
N LYS A 50 9.23 6.89 3.70
CA LYS A 50 9.19 6.38 5.08
C LYS A 50 8.36 7.32 5.96
N ILE A 51 7.43 6.73 6.71
CA ILE A 51 6.67 7.45 7.74
C ILE A 51 7.64 8.00 8.79
N ASN A 52 7.42 9.25 9.20
CA ASN A 52 8.23 10.07 10.12
C ASN A 52 9.54 10.65 9.55
N THR A 53 10.36 9.87 8.82
CA THR A 53 11.67 10.37 8.35
C THR A 53 11.63 11.11 7.02
N ASN A 54 10.56 10.94 6.23
CA ASN A 54 10.43 11.53 4.89
C ASN A 54 11.46 11.07 3.85
N GLU A 55 12.20 9.99 4.14
CA GLU A 55 13.14 9.43 3.18
C GLU A 55 12.37 8.71 2.07
N LEU A 56 12.73 8.99 0.82
CA LEU A 56 12.13 8.34 -0.35
C LEU A 56 12.42 6.83 -0.31
N ILE A 57 11.37 6.02 -0.41
CA ILE A 57 11.49 4.57 -0.59
C ILE A 57 11.48 4.25 -2.07
N ASP A 58 10.47 4.74 -2.79
CA ASP A 58 10.27 4.49 -4.21
C ASP A 58 9.36 5.56 -4.84
N GLU A 59 9.32 5.59 -6.17
CA GLU A 59 8.32 6.31 -6.96
C GLU A 59 7.52 5.30 -7.77
N GLY A 60 6.22 5.21 -7.50
CA GLY A 60 5.36 4.14 -8.00
C GLY A 60 3.94 4.61 -8.27
N ILE A 61 3.12 3.70 -8.79
CA ILE A 61 1.71 3.96 -9.07
C ILE A 61 0.87 3.52 -7.88
N ILE A 62 -0.08 4.36 -7.46
CA ILE A 62 -1.06 4.00 -6.44
C ILE A 62 -2.45 3.97 -7.08
N LEU A 63 -3.19 2.91 -6.78
CA LEU A 63 -4.62 2.80 -7.03
C LEU A 63 -5.36 2.82 -5.69
N TRP A 64 -6.36 3.70 -5.56
CA TRP A 64 -7.24 3.74 -4.40
C TRP A 64 -8.65 3.29 -4.77
N PHE A 65 -9.20 2.38 -3.99
CA PHE A 65 -10.52 1.78 -4.13
C PHE A 65 -11.33 2.08 -2.87
N PRO A 66 -12.11 3.18 -2.84
CA PRO A 66 -12.99 3.44 -1.71
C PRO A 66 -14.08 2.37 -1.59
N ALA A 67 -14.44 2.02 -0.36
CA ALA A 67 -15.59 1.19 -0.06
C ALA A 67 -16.89 1.77 -0.67
N PRO A 68 -17.88 0.93 -0.99
CA PRO A 68 -17.85 -0.53 -0.97
C PRO A 68 -17.29 -1.13 -2.27
N GLN A 69 -16.73 -0.31 -3.18
CA GLN A 69 -16.40 -0.73 -4.54
C GLN A 69 -14.94 -1.19 -4.68
N SER A 70 -14.55 -2.13 -3.81
CA SER A 70 -13.24 -2.78 -3.78
C SER A 70 -13.38 -4.31 -3.78
N TYR A 71 -12.26 -5.03 -3.81
CA TYR A 71 -12.25 -6.49 -3.77
C TYR A 71 -12.79 -7.05 -2.44
N THR A 72 -12.41 -6.42 -1.32
CA THR A 72 -12.79 -6.83 0.05
C THR A 72 -14.11 -6.21 0.51
N GLY A 73 -14.63 -5.21 -0.21
CA GLY A 73 -15.75 -4.37 0.22
C GLY A 73 -15.35 -3.23 1.18
N GLU A 74 -14.09 -3.20 1.66
CA GLU A 74 -13.55 -2.13 2.50
C GLU A 74 -12.76 -1.09 1.67
N ASP A 75 -12.29 -0.03 2.31
CA ASP A 75 -11.31 0.85 1.67
C ASP A 75 -10.03 0.06 1.37
N MET A 76 -9.61 0.04 0.10
CA MET A 76 -8.47 -0.72 -0.36
C MET A 76 -7.53 0.16 -1.20
N ALA A 77 -6.24 -0.12 -1.13
CA ALA A 77 -5.23 0.51 -1.98
C ALA A 77 -4.25 -0.53 -2.52
N GLU A 78 -3.73 -0.29 -3.71
CA GLU A 78 -2.64 -1.05 -4.29
C GLU A 78 -1.47 -0.11 -4.60
N PHE A 79 -0.29 -0.49 -4.14
CA PHE A 79 0.98 0.19 -4.40
C PHE A 79 1.75 -0.66 -5.40
N HIS A 80 1.94 -0.12 -6.60
CA HIS A 80 2.65 -0.73 -7.72
C HIS A 80 4.05 -0.12 -7.76
N VAL A 81 5.01 -0.86 -7.25
CA VAL A 81 6.36 -0.38 -6.93
C VAL A 81 7.42 -1.26 -7.59
N HIS A 82 8.66 -0.82 -7.63
CA HIS A 82 9.76 -1.64 -8.14
C HIS A 82 9.86 -2.94 -7.34
N GLY A 83 9.97 -4.07 -8.05
CA GLY A 83 9.98 -5.42 -7.48
C GLY A 83 11.29 -5.82 -6.80
N SER A 84 11.85 -4.93 -5.98
CA SER A 84 13.03 -5.22 -5.16
C SER A 84 12.62 -5.56 -3.73
N LYS A 85 13.33 -6.53 -3.12
CA LYS A 85 13.10 -6.91 -1.72
C LYS A 85 13.20 -5.72 -0.76
N ALA A 86 14.18 -4.84 -0.98
CA ALA A 86 14.41 -3.66 -0.13
C ALA A 86 13.22 -2.68 -0.16
N VAL A 87 12.63 -2.43 -1.34
CA VAL A 87 11.45 -1.56 -1.47
C VAL A 87 10.25 -2.16 -0.76
N ILE A 88 9.98 -3.46 -0.97
CA ILE A 88 8.84 -4.15 -0.35
C ILE A 88 8.96 -4.14 1.18
N GLU A 89 10.14 -4.48 1.72
CA GLU A 89 10.40 -4.47 3.17
C GLU A 89 10.30 -3.07 3.76
N ALA A 90 10.80 -2.04 3.08
CA ALA A 90 10.73 -0.65 3.54
C ALA A 90 9.28 -0.13 3.57
N ILE A 91 8.45 -0.50 2.60
CA ILE A 91 7.02 -0.15 2.59
C ILE A 91 6.30 -0.91 3.71
N HIS A 92 6.50 -2.23 3.84
CA HIS A 92 5.91 -3.02 4.93
C HIS A 92 6.27 -2.46 6.31
N ALA A 93 7.54 -2.13 6.54
CA ALA A 93 8.03 -1.54 7.78
C ALA A 93 7.52 -0.11 8.01
N SER A 94 7.09 0.59 6.96
CA SER A 94 6.45 1.89 7.08
C SER A 94 4.97 1.73 7.44
N ILE A 95 4.24 0.84 6.77
CA ILE A 95 2.82 0.57 7.06
C ILE A 95 2.65 0.00 8.48
N SER A 96 3.58 -0.83 8.95
CA SER A 96 3.54 -1.39 10.31
C SER A 96 3.60 -0.35 11.44
N LYS A 97 3.94 0.91 11.12
CA LYS A 97 3.95 2.03 12.09
C LYS A 97 2.59 2.73 12.19
N VAL A 98 1.65 2.40 11.31
CA VAL A 98 0.28 2.92 11.38
C VAL A 98 -0.49 2.06 12.37
N GLU A 99 -1.16 2.70 13.32
CA GLU A 99 -2.01 2.01 14.30
C GLU A 99 -3.08 1.17 13.59
N ASN A 100 -3.43 0.02 14.17
CA ASN A 100 -4.42 -0.91 13.62
C ASN A 100 -4.08 -1.45 12.22
N CYS A 101 -2.80 -1.45 11.84
CA CYS A 101 -2.30 -2.13 10.64
C CYS A 101 -1.49 -3.37 11.01
N ARG A 102 -1.72 -4.48 10.30
CA ARG A 102 -0.89 -5.70 10.41
C ARG A 102 -0.74 -6.42 9.08
N LEU A 103 0.19 -7.37 9.02
CA LEU A 103 0.27 -8.27 7.88
C LEU A 103 -1.02 -9.10 7.75
N ALA A 104 -1.45 -9.31 6.51
CA ALA A 104 -2.56 -10.20 6.19
C ALA A 104 -2.16 -11.67 6.38
N GLU A 105 -3.09 -12.47 6.88
CA GLU A 105 -2.97 -13.92 6.93
C GLU A 105 -3.25 -14.55 5.54
N PRO A 106 -2.81 -15.81 5.30
CA PRO A 106 -3.09 -16.49 4.04
C PRO A 106 -4.59 -16.54 3.72
N GLY A 107 -4.96 -15.97 2.56
CA GLY A 107 -6.35 -15.94 2.09
C GLY A 107 -7.23 -14.83 2.69
N GLU A 108 -6.70 -13.97 3.57
CA GLU A 108 -7.52 -13.04 4.35
C GLU A 108 -8.16 -11.88 3.55
N PHE A 109 -7.71 -11.63 2.32
CA PHE A 109 -8.38 -10.65 1.45
C PHE A 109 -9.68 -11.19 0.83
N THR A 110 -9.99 -12.49 0.98
CA THR A 110 -11.13 -13.16 0.32
C THR A 110 -12.25 -13.45 1.30
#